data_AF-A0A1M3NCN8-F1
#
_entry.id   AF-A0A1M3NCN8-F1
#
_cell.length_a   1.000
_cell.length_b   1.000
_cell.length_c   1.000
_cell.angle_alpha   90.00
_cell.angle_beta   90.00
_cell.angle_gamma   90.00
#
_symmetry.space_group_name_H-M   'P 1'
#
loop_
_entity.id
_entity.type
_entity.pdbx_description
1 polymer ?
#
loop_
_entity_poly.entity_id
_entity_poly.type
_entity_poly.pdbx_seq_one_letter_code
_entity_poly.pdbx_strand_id
1 'polypeptide(L)'
;MQAHLQSLADTLVLGALLEEVRARYGRYELVDHWTQGEFHHDVGVRLPDEVVLVVATNCNGGVKEVLAFAKVPDRWALWHWRCPHVDDFTGELPPILGRAITHHWFDPCALLVPEARSELREEFRERQRGGGWQMAHGPRACGSSRKP
;
A
#
# COMPACT_ATOMS: atom_id res chain seq x y z
N MET A 1 -17.85 -13.02 -0.52
CA MET A 1 -16.68 -12.18 -0.19
C MET A 1 -15.44 -12.58 -1.00
N GLN A 2 -14.88 -13.77 -0.75
CA GLN A 2 -13.60 -14.20 -1.35
C GLN A 2 -13.55 -14.17 -2.88
N ALA A 3 -14.55 -14.74 -3.57
CA ALA A 3 -14.60 -14.74 -5.05
C ALA A 3 -14.67 -13.32 -5.64
N HIS A 4 -15.34 -12.38 -4.95
CA HIS A 4 -15.40 -10.99 -5.38
C HIS A 4 -14.05 -10.29 -5.22
N LEU A 5 -13.36 -10.51 -4.10
CA LEU A 5 -12.00 -9.97 -3.91
C LEU A 5 -11.03 -10.51 -4.95
N GLN A 6 -11.14 -11.81 -5.30
CA GLN A 6 -10.31 -12.38 -6.35
C GLN A 6 -10.55 -11.70 -7.70
N SER A 7 -11.81 -11.49 -8.09
CA SER A 7 -12.10 -10.78 -9.34
C SER A 7 -11.60 -9.32 -9.37
N LEU A 8 -11.52 -8.65 -8.22
CA LEU A 8 -10.93 -7.32 -8.11
C LEU A 8 -9.40 -7.40 -8.28
N ALA A 9 -8.76 -8.35 -7.61
CA ALA A 9 -7.32 -8.57 -7.73
C ALA A 9 -6.91 -8.95 -9.17
N ASP A 10 -7.74 -9.75 -9.84
CA ASP A 10 -7.53 -10.21 -11.22
C ASP A 10 -7.67 -9.12 -12.29
N THR A 11 -8.07 -7.90 -11.91
CA THR A 11 -7.97 -6.73 -12.81
C THR A 11 -6.51 -6.30 -13.04
N LEU A 12 -5.58 -6.76 -12.19
CA LEU A 12 -4.12 -6.59 -12.23
C LEU A 12 -3.59 -5.15 -12.17
N VAL A 13 -4.43 -4.14 -12.38
CA VAL A 13 -4.06 -2.72 -12.41
C VAL A 13 -5.08 -1.92 -11.62
N LEU A 14 -4.60 -1.01 -10.78
CA LEU A 14 -5.42 -0.22 -9.85
C LEU A 14 -6.56 0.54 -10.55
N GLY A 15 -6.31 1.12 -11.72
CA GLY A 15 -7.35 1.83 -12.48
C GLY A 15 -8.56 0.94 -12.80
N ALA A 16 -8.31 -0.24 -13.38
CA ALA A 16 -9.35 -1.21 -13.69
C ALA A 16 -10.05 -1.76 -12.43
N LEU A 17 -9.28 -1.96 -11.35
CA LEU A 17 -9.85 -2.33 -10.04
C LEU A 17 -10.86 -1.29 -9.55
N LEU A 18 -10.48 -0.01 -9.57
CA LEU A 18 -11.31 1.09 -9.07
C LEU A 18 -12.53 1.33 -9.97
N GLU A 19 -12.40 1.11 -11.28
CA GLU A 19 -13.54 1.09 -12.20
C GLU A 19 -14.52 -0.04 -11.86
N GLU A 20 -14.02 -1.25 -11.58
CA GLU A 20 -14.87 -2.39 -11.20
C GLU A 20 -15.55 -2.15 -9.84
N VAL A 21 -14.85 -1.53 -8.88
CA VAL A 21 -15.45 -1.10 -7.60
C VAL A 21 -16.58 -0.11 -7.86
N ARG A 22 -16.37 0.90 -8.72
CA ARG A 22 -17.43 1.86 -9.07
C ARG A 22 -18.59 1.20 -9.81
N ALA A 23 -18.33 0.27 -10.72
CA ALA A 23 -19.36 -0.44 -11.45
C ALA A 23 -20.26 -1.27 -10.53
N ARG A 24 -19.67 -1.92 -9.51
CA ARG A 24 -20.40 -2.79 -8.57
C ARG A 24 -21.08 -2.05 -7.42
N TYR A 25 -20.39 -1.08 -6.83
CA TYR A 25 -20.81 -0.40 -5.60
C TYR A 25 -21.25 1.05 -5.83
N GLY A 26 -21.17 1.56 -7.07
CA GLY A 26 -21.55 2.92 -7.45
C GLY A 26 -20.49 3.98 -7.12
N ARG A 27 -19.94 3.95 -5.91
CA ARG A 27 -18.88 4.87 -5.44
C ARG A 27 -17.92 4.20 -4.47
N TYR A 28 -16.79 4.86 -4.23
CA TYR A 28 -15.89 4.58 -3.12
C TYR A 28 -15.32 5.90 -2.60
N GLU A 29 -14.81 5.89 -1.37
CA GLU A 29 -14.03 6.97 -0.78
C GLU A 29 -12.58 6.53 -0.65
N LEU A 30 -11.62 7.36 -1.07
CA LEU A 30 -10.20 7.12 -0.76
C LEU A 30 -9.95 7.52 0.69
N VAL A 31 -9.58 6.56 1.53
CA VAL A 31 -9.41 6.79 2.97
C VAL A 31 -7.96 6.97 3.39
N ASP A 32 -7.04 6.32 2.68
CA ASP A 32 -5.61 6.50 2.93
C ASP A 32 -4.77 6.01 1.75
N HIS A 33 -3.52 6.45 1.72
CA HIS A 33 -2.49 5.97 0.83
C HIS A 33 -1.16 5.93 1.58
N TRP A 34 -0.67 4.70 1.81
CA TRP A 34 0.64 4.48 2.44
C TRP A 34 1.64 3.98 1.42
N THR A 35 2.90 4.36 1.62
CA THR A 35 4.04 3.83 0.88
C THR A 35 4.99 3.14 1.85
N GLN A 36 5.65 2.09 1.36
CA GLN A 36 6.78 1.47 2.05
C GLN A 36 7.84 1.07 1.02
N GLY A 37 9.04 1.60 1.19
CA GLY A 37 10.04 1.59 0.13
C GLY A 37 9.59 2.35 -1.12
N GLU A 38 10.34 2.18 -2.20
CA GLU A 38 10.09 2.85 -3.49
C GLU A 38 8.96 2.21 -4.28
N PHE A 39 8.65 0.95 -3.96
CA PHE A 39 7.88 0.09 -4.85
C PHE A 39 6.54 -0.34 -4.31
N HIS A 40 6.26 -0.26 -3.00
CA HIS A 40 5.00 -0.74 -2.44
C HIS A 40 4.08 0.40 -2.05
N HIS A 41 2.84 0.30 -2.50
CA HIS A 41 1.76 1.22 -2.16
C HIS A 41 0.61 0.41 -1.58
N ASP A 42 0.01 0.90 -0.51
CA ASP A 42 -1.29 0.44 -0.02
C ASP A 42 -2.30 1.55 -0.24
N VAL A 43 -3.32 1.29 -1.05
CA VAL A 43 -4.42 2.22 -1.33
C VAL A 43 -5.65 1.75 -0.57
N GLY A 44 -6.02 2.51 0.46
CA GLY A 44 -7.21 2.24 1.26
C GLY A 44 -8.43 2.90 0.62
N VAL A 45 -9.47 2.12 0.29
CA VAL A 45 -10.76 2.63 -0.17
C VAL A 45 -11.91 2.10 0.69
N ARG A 46 -12.86 2.96 1.03
CA ARG A 46 -14.09 2.60 1.73
C ARG A 46 -15.25 2.49 0.75
N LEU A 47 -15.96 1.37 0.84
CA LEU A 47 -17.17 1.08 0.09
C LEU A 47 -18.42 1.64 0.81
N PRO A 48 -19.57 1.79 0.12
CA PRO A 48 -20.78 2.35 0.74
C PRO A 48 -21.39 1.54 1.89
N ASP A 49 -21.04 0.26 2.01
CA ASP A 49 -21.42 -0.63 3.11
C ASP A 49 -20.40 -0.61 4.27
N GLU A 50 -19.54 0.41 4.32
CA GLU A 50 -18.48 0.63 5.30
C GLU A 50 -17.30 -0.37 5.25
N VAL A 51 -17.32 -1.33 4.32
CA VAL A 51 -16.18 -2.23 4.09
C VAL A 51 -14.99 -1.41 3.57
N VAL A 52 -13.83 -1.63 4.17
CA VAL A 52 -12.57 -1.01 3.73
C VAL A 52 -11.76 -2.04 2.95
N LEU A 53 -11.41 -1.72 1.72
CA LEU A 53 -10.43 -2.46 0.93
C LEU A 53 -9.06 -1.80 1.08
N VAL A 54 -8.04 -2.59 1.35
CA VAL A 54 -6.64 -2.18 1.19
C VAL A 54 -6.08 -2.89 -0.03
N VAL A 55 -5.77 -2.11 -1.06
CA VAL A 55 -5.21 -2.59 -2.32
C VAL A 55 -3.72 -2.36 -2.33
N ALA A 56 -2.95 -3.43 -2.20
CA ALA A 56 -1.51 -3.39 -2.34
C ALA A 56 -1.13 -3.36 -3.83
N THR A 57 -0.31 -2.40 -4.23
CA THR A 57 0.19 -2.27 -5.60
C THR A 57 1.70 -2.08 -5.63
N ASN A 58 2.31 -2.35 -6.78
CA ASN A 58 3.64 -1.81 -7.06
C ASN A 58 3.58 -0.31 -7.42
N CYS A 59 4.74 0.34 -7.64
CA CYS A 59 4.85 1.76 -8.01
C CYS A 59 4.11 2.15 -9.30
N ASN A 60 3.91 1.21 -10.22
CA ASN A 60 3.18 1.45 -11.48
C ASN A 60 1.67 1.12 -11.36
N GLY A 61 1.16 0.89 -10.14
CA GLY A 61 -0.24 0.58 -9.90
C GLY A 61 -0.66 -0.86 -10.20
N GLY A 62 0.29 -1.76 -10.43
CA GLY A 62 0.03 -3.19 -10.62
C GLY A 62 -0.38 -3.86 -9.32
N VAL A 63 -1.61 -4.39 -9.25
CA VAL A 63 -2.21 -4.99 -8.05
C VAL A 63 -1.49 -6.27 -7.65
N LYS A 64 -1.21 -6.39 -6.35
CA LYS A 64 -0.51 -7.52 -5.73
C LYS A 64 -1.40 -8.27 -4.77
N GLU A 65 -2.16 -7.53 -3.97
CA GLU A 65 -3.03 -8.07 -2.93
C GLU A 65 -4.22 -7.13 -2.71
N VAL A 66 -5.37 -7.70 -2.37
CA VAL A 66 -6.54 -6.98 -1.92
C VAL A 66 -6.99 -7.58 -0.59
N LEU A 67 -7.02 -6.78 0.46
CA LEU A 67 -7.52 -7.14 1.78
C LEU A 67 -8.83 -6.41 2.06
N ALA A 68 -9.75 -7.05 2.78
CA ALA A 68 -11.00 -6.43 3.23
C ALA A 68 -11.07 -6.38 4.76
N PHE A 69 -11.52 -5.25 5.30
CA PHE A 69 -11.65 -4.99 6.74
C PHE A 69 -12.98 -4.29 7.06
N ALA A 70 -13.43 -4.41 8.31
CA ALA A 70 -14.59 -3.68 8.82
C ALA A 70 -14.27 -2.22 9.21
N LYS A 71 -12.99 -1.86 9.31
CA LYS A 71 -12.50 -0.51 9.60
C LYS A 71 -11.13 -0.32 8.95
N VAL A 72 -10.71 0.93 8.79
CA VAL A 72 -9.36 1.23 8.29
C VAL A 72 -8.33 0.63 9.25
N PRO A 73 -7.45 -0.28 8.79
CA PRO A 73 -6.40 -0.84 9.65
C PRO A 73 -5.36 0.23 9.96
N ASP A 74 -4.68 0.09 11.11
CA ASP A 74 -3.46 0.83 11.34
C ASP A 74 -2.36 0.33 10.39
N ARG A 75 -1.61 1.25 9.79
CA ARG A 75 -0.60 0.91 8.78
C ARG A 75 0.54 0.06 9.37
N TRP A 76 0.93 0.30 10.62
CA TRP A 76 2.01 -0.42 11.26
C TRP A 76 1.57 -1.78 11.77
N ALA A 77 0.32 -1.92 12.19
CA ALA A 77 -0.28 -3.22 12.44
C ALA A 77 -0.35 -4.07 11.16
N LEU A 78 -0.66 -3.47 10.01
CA LEU A 78 -0.65 -4.15 8.70
C LEU A 78 0.75 -4.61 8.30
N TRP A 79 1.75 -3.73 8.43
CA TRP A 79 3.13 -4.09 8.15
C TRP A 79 3.69 -5.12 9.15
N HIS A 80 3.29 -5.06 10.41
CA HIS A 80 3.63 -6.08 11.40
C HIS A 80 3.03 -7.44 11.04
N TRP A 81 1.78 -7.48 10.59
CA TRP A 81 1.16 -8.73 10.13
C TRP A 81 1.84 -9.29 8.87
N ARG A 82 2.25 -8.44 7.91
CA ARG A 82 3.00 -8.87 6.72
C ARG A 82 4.41 -9.35 7.05
N CYS A 83 5.12 -8.59 7.87
CA CYS A 83 6.52 -8.78 8.20
C CYS A 83 6.73 -8.80 9.72
N PRO A 84 6.30 -9.88 10.42
CA PRO A 84 6.31 -9.93 11.89
C PRO A 84 7.71 -9.92 12.50
N HIS A 85 8.74 -10.18 11.70
CA HIS A 85 10.14 -10.19 12.13
C HIS A 85 10.79 -8.79 12.14
N VAL A 86 10.06 -7.75 11.72
CA VAL A 86 10.55 -6.37 11.69
C VAL A 86 10.06 -5.65 12.94
N ASP A 87 10.96 -5.49 13.92
CA ASP A 87 10.65 -4.94 15.26
C ASP A 87 10.09 -3.51 15.22
N ASP A 88 10.40 -2.74 14.18
CA ASP A 88 9.91 -1.38 13.99
C ASP A 88 8.39 -1.33 13.77
N PHE A 89 7.75 -2.43 13.37
CA PHE A 89 6.31 -2.49 13.15
C PHE A 89 5.62 -3.14 14.34
N THR A 90 4.54 -2.53 14.78
CA THR A 90 3.80 -2.93 15.98
C THR A 90 2.32 -2.68 15.79
N GLY A 91 1.49 -3.38 16.54
CA GLY A 91 0.05 -3.16 16.61
C GLY A 91 -0.75 -4.41 16.31
N GLU A 92 -2.04 -4.37 16.66
CA GLU A 92 -2.96 -5.47 16.41
C GLU A 92 -3.81 -5.15 15.17
N LEU A 93 -3.69 -6.00 14.14
CA LEU A 93 -4.46 -5.85 12.92
C LEU A 93 -5.92 -6.24 13.19
N PRO A 94 -6.93 -5.45 12.78
CA PRO A 94 -8.32 -5.88 12.84
C PRO A 94 -8.54 -7.16 12.02
N PRO A 95 -9.60 -7.94 12.32
CA PRO A 95 -9.91 -9.15 11.57
C PRO A 95 -9.99 -8.90 10.05
N ILE A 96 -9.24 -9.69 9.29
CA ILE A 96 -9.30 -9.70 7.84
C ILE A 96 -10.59 -10.42 7.43
N LEU A 97 -11.50 -9.70 6.78
CA LEU A 97 -12.77 -10.23 6.27
C LEU A 97 -12.59 -11.06 4.99
N GLY A 98 -11.51 -10.80 4.26
CA GLY A 98 -11.11 -11.55 3.08
C GLY A 98 -9.78 -11.06 2.50
N ARG A 99 -9.11 -11.93 1.74
CA ARG A 99 -7.79 -11.66 1.17
C ARG A 99 -7.67 -12.32 -0.20
N ALA A 100 -7.31 -11.56 -1.22
CA ALA A 100 -6.95 -12.09 -2.53
C ALA A 100 -5.53 -11.65 -2.91
N ILE A 101 -4.76 -12.55 -3.51
CA ILE A 101 -3.42 -12.25 -4.03
C ILE A 101 -3.40 -12.52 -5.53
N THR A 102 -2.61 -11.75 -6.28
CA THR A 102 -2.44 -11.96 -7.72
C THR A 102 -1.29 -12.93 -7.97
N HIS A 103 -1.22 -13.48 -9.18
CA HIS A 103 -0.08 -14.30 -9.61
C HIS A 103 1.23 -13.47 -9.75
N HIS A 104 1.13 -12.14 -9.75
CA HIS A 104 2.28 -11.23 -9.73
C HIS A 104 2.64 -10.75 -8.32
N TRP A 105 2.05 -11.36 -7.29
CA TRP A 105 2.37 -11.09 -5.90
C TRP A 105 3.86 -11.35 -5.62
N PHE A 106 4.43 -10.55 -4.73
CA PHE A 106 5.80 -10.70 -4.24
C PHE A 106 5.81 -10.57 -2.73
N ASP A 107 6.84 -11.11 -2.08
CA ASP A 107 7.03 -10.97 -0.64
C ASP A 107 7.35 -9.52 -0.26
N PRO A 108 6.45 -8.81 0.45
CA PRO A 108 6.68 -7.42 0.83
C PRO A 108 7.90 -7.24 1.75
N CYS A 109 8.31 -8.28 2.49
CA CYS A 109 9.45 -8.20 3.39
C CYS A 109 10.79 -8.11 2.65
N ALA A 110 10.85 -8.58 1.39
CA ALA A 110 12.03 -8.43 0.54
C ALA A 110 12.36 -6.96 0.23
N LEU A 111 11.39 -6.04 0.37
CA LEU A 111 11.62 -4.61 0.22
C LEU A 111 12.31 -3.97 1.44
N LEU A 112 12.27 -4.65 2.58
CA LEU A 112 12.66 -4.09 3.86
C LEU A 112 14.11 -4.41 4.24
N VAL A 113 14.74 -5.37 3.58
CA VAL A 113 16.13 -5.75 3.88
C VAL A 113 17.11 -4.62 3.54
N PRO A 114 18.28 -4.55 4.19
CA PRO A 114 19.29 -3.53 3.88
C PRO A 114 19.72 -3.51 2.41
N GLU A 115 19.80 -4.69 1.79
CA GLU A 115 20.21 -4.90 0.40
C GLU A 115 19.07 -4.77 -0.60
N ALA A 116 17.88 -4.34 -0.17
CA ALA A 116 16.73 -4.18 -1.05
C ALA A 116 17.09 -3.28 -2.23
N ARG A 117 16.67 -3.67 -3.44
CA ARG A 117 16.88 -2.88 -4.65
C ARG A 117 16.31 -1.47 -4.45
N SER A 118 16.99 -0.50 -5.04
CA SER A 118 16.60 0.91 -5.04
C SER A 118 17.01 1.48 -6.40
N GLU A 119 16.10 2.25 -7.01
CA GLU A 119 16.38 3.02 -8.23
C GLU A 119 16.95 4.41 -7.90
N LEU A 120 16.97 4.75 -6.61
CA LEU A 120 17.59 5.96 -6.10
C LEU A 120 19.09 5.76 -5.90
N ARG A 121 19.86 6.80 -6.23
CA ARG A 121 21.29 6.81 -5.90
C ARG A 121 21.48 6.87 -4.38
N GLU A 122 22.60 6.34 -3.91
CA GLU A 122 22.88 6.20 -2.48
C GLU A 122 22.86 7.55 -1.76
N GLU A 123 23.36 8.60 -2.41
CA GLU A 123 23.38 9.96 -1.88
C GLU A 123 22.00 10.64 -1.82
N PHE A 124 20.98 10.06 -2.46
CA PHE A 124 19.62 10.62 -2.54
C PHE A 124 18.56 9.72 -1.89
N ARG A 125 18.97 8.68 -1.17
CA ARG A 125 18.04 7.77 -0.49
C ARG A 125 18.27 7.73 1.01
N GLU A 126 17.20 7.52 1.75
CA GLU A 126 17.22 7.24 3.18
C GLU A 126 16.33 6.04 3.50
N ARG A 127 16.57 5.44 4.67
CA ARG A 127 15.77 4.30 5.15
C ARG A 127 14.48 4.80 5.78
N GLN A 128 13.37 4.19 5.39
CA GLN A 128 12.11 4.34 6.11
C GLN A 128 12.12 3.53 7.41
N ARG A 129 11.21 3.87 8.33
CA ARG A 129 10.89 3.03 9.50
C ARG A 129 10.58 1.61 9.02
N GLY A 130 11.22 0.63 9.64
CA GLY A 130 11.12 -0.79 9.31
C GLY A 130 11.76 -1.21 7.99
N GLY A 131 12.46 -0.31 7.30
CA GLY A 131 13.22 -0.61 6.09
C GLY A 131 12.55 -0.16 4.81
N GLY A 132 13.17 -0.49 3.67
CA GLY A 132 12.82 0.11 2.39
C GLY A 132 13.44 1.50 2.23
N TRP A 133 13.65 1.86 0.97
CA TRP A 133 14.28 3.09 0.57
C TRP A 133 13.24 4.15 0.21
N GLN A 134 13.48 5.40 0.55
CA GLN A 134 12.71 6.54 0.06
C GLN A 134 13.66 7.65 -0.38
N MET A 135 13.15 8.59 -1.17
CA MET A 135 13.88 9.82 -1.48
C MET A 135 14.26 10.52 -0.17
N ALA A 136 15.56 10.76 0.03
CA ALA A 136 16.03 11.55 1.15
C ALA A 136 15.42 12.94 1.06
N HIS A 137 14.95 13.45 2.20
CA HIS A 137 14.56 14.85 2.28
C HIS A 137 15.82 15.71 2.14
N GLY A 138 16.14 16.15 0.91
CA GLY A 138 17.22 17.10 0.67
C GLY A 138 17.04 18.38 1.49
N PRO A 139 18.09 19.21 1.67
CA PRO A 139 17.89 20.56 2.19
C PRO A 139 16.81 21.23 1.34
N ARG A 140 15.79 21.80 1.99
CA ARG A 140 14.60 22.42 1.36
C ARG A 140 14.98 23.03 0.02
N ALA A 141 14.34 22.55 -1.05
CA ALA A 141 14.49 23.14 -2.37
C ALA A 141 14.39 24.67 -2.26
N CYS A 142 15.39 25.35 -2.79
CA CYS A 142 15.46 26.80 -2.87
C CYS A 142 14.13 27.40 -3.37
N GLY A 143 13.62 28.36 -2.60
CA GLY A 143 12.84 29.50 -3.08
C GLY A 143 11.62 29.23 -3.97
N SER A 144 10.44 29.13 -3.35
CA SER A 144 9.29 29.88 -3.85
C SER A 144 9.02 31.00 -2.86
N SER A 145 9.48 32.21 -3.16
CA SER A 145 8.99 33.41 -2.52
C SER A 145 7.46 33.46 -2.71
N ARG A 146 6.72 33.31 -1.61
CA ARG A 146 5.31 33.74 -1.61
C ARG A 146 5.34 35.25 -1.85
N LYS A 147 4.87 35.68 -3.01
CA LYS A 147 4.57 37.10 -3.24
C LYS A 147 3.41 37.51 -2.30
N PRO A 148 3.44 38.76 -1.80
CA PRO A 148 2.52 39.24 -0.78
C PRO A 148 1.06 39.24 -1.22
#